data_AF-A0AAD3MGM4-F1
#
_entry.id   AF-A0AAD3MGM4-F1
#
_cell.length_a   1.000
_cell.length_b   1.000
_cell.length_c   1.000
_cell.angle_alpha   90.00
_cell.angle_beta   90.00
_cell.angle_gamma   90.00
#
_symmetry.space_group_name_H-M   'P 1'
#
loop_
_entity.id
_entity.type
_entity.pdbx_description
1 polymer ?
#
loop_
_entity_poly.entity_id
_entity_poly.type
_entity_poly.pdbx_seq_one_letter_code
_entity_poly.pdbx_strand_id
1 'polypeptide(L)'
;MIESSAENEQVSLVKPADTLVWIGLYRVPWTWSDMSQGSFRLWRSGAPNNNGGSQFCMAEDNLHYWEDNMCSAPIPFICHQALKFRNVVRMKIVTDADITDPAVNAQILQQLSAVLTSQGWTDFKLQWKILPIKQKEN
;
A
#
# COMPACT_ATOMS: atom_id res chain seq x y z
N MET A 1 5.44 -6.02 -1.71
CA MET A 1 5.68 -7.02 -2.77
C MET A 1 6.89 -6.60 -3.62
N ILE A 2 7.54 -7.55 -4.31
CA ILE A 2 8.57 -7.30 -5.35
C ILE A 2 8.00 -7.74 -6.70
N GLU A 3 7.83 -6.81 -7.64
CA GLU A 3 7.21 -7.03 -8.96
C GLU A 3 8.18 -6.93 -10.14
N SER A 4 9.44 -6.54 -9.89
CA SER A 4 10.45 -6.39 -10.93
C SER A 4 11.87 -6.61 -10.41
N SER A 5 12.82 -6.78 -11.33
CA SER A 5 14.25 -6.84 -10.98
C SER A 5 14.75 -5.55 -10.34
N ALA A 6 14.26 -4.39 -10.81
CA ALA A 6 14.63 -3.10 -10.26
C ALA A 6 14.19 -2.96 -8.79
N GLU A 7 13.00 -3.46 -8.44
CA GLU A 7 12.53 -3.50 -7.04
C GLU A 7 13.35 -4.48 -6.19
N ASN A 8 13.74 -5.63 -6.77
CA ASN A 8 14.61 -6.58 -6.09
C ASN A 8 15.99 -5.97 -5.79
N GLU A 9 16.54 -5.17 -6.71
CA GLU A 9 17.77 -4.41 -6.47
C GLU A 9 17.60 -3.38 -5.34
N GLN A 10 16.41 -2.82 -5.13
CA GLN A 10 16.19 -1.90 -3.99
C GLN A 10 16.27 -2.62 -2.64
N VAL A 11 15.94 -3.91 -2.59
CA VAL A 11 16.09 -4.72 -1.36
C VAL A 11 17.56 -4.78 -0.96
N SER A 12 18.48 -4.89 -1.94
CA SER A 12 19.93 -4.90 -1.69
C SER A 12 20.44 -3.63 -0.99
N LEU A 13 19.85 -2.47 -1.33
CA LEU A 13 20.31 -1.17 -0.84
C LEU A 13 19.94 -0.93 0.63
N VAL A 14 18.89 -1.58 1.13
CA VAL A 14 18.39 -1.42 2.51
C VAL A 14 18.75 -2.58 3.42
N LYS A 15 19.25 -3.66 2.83
CA LYS A 15 19.65 -4.89 3.50
C LYS A 15 21.02 -4.72 4.18
N PRO A 16 21.21 -5.21 5.42
CA PRO A 16 22.53 -5.30 6.02
C PRO A 16 23.45 -6.19 5.18
N ALA A 17 24.71 -5.79 5.02
CA ALA A 17 25.69 -6.56 4.25
C ALA A 17 25.76 -8.02 4.71
N ASP A 18 25.95 -8.93 3.75
CA ASP A 18 26.14 -10.36 3.95
C ASP A 18 25.05 -11.11 4.74
N THR A 19 23.85 -10.55 4.88
CA THR A 19 22.79 -11.11 5.74
C THR A 19 21.73 -11.85 4.92
N LEU A 20 21.06 -12.88 5.41
CA LEU A 20 19.83 -13.38 4.77
C LEU A 20 18.67 -12.51 5.27
N VAL A 21 17.71 -12.14 4.42
CA VAL A 21 16.57 -11.30 4.86
C VAL A 21 15.26 -11.89 4.42
N TRP A 22 14.28 -11.91 5.33
CA TRP A 22 12.91 -12.26 4.97
C TRP A 22 12.32 -11.21 4.04
N ILE A 23 11.71 -11.69 2.97
CA ILE A 23 10.80 -10.93 2.12
C ILE A 23 9.38 -11.39 2.39
N GLY A 24 8.39 -10.56 2.08
CA GLY A 24 6.99 -10.82 2.45
C GLY A 24 6.30 -11.98 1.72
N LEU A 25 7.02 -12.83 0.97
CA LEU A 25 6.44 -13.93 0.19
C LEU A 25 6.36 -15.21 1.03
N TYR A 26 5.19 -15.85 1.06
CA TYR A 26 4.97 -17.10 1.81
C TYR A 26 4.07 -18.07 1.04
N ARG A 27 4.12 -19.34 1.45
CA ARG A 27 3.50 -20.47 0.73
C ARG A 27 2.08 -20.77 1.25
N VAL A 28 1.11 -20.04 0.72
CA VAL A 28 -0.32 -20.35 0.62
C VAL A 28 -0.72 -19.79 -0.74
N PRO A 29 -0.91 -20.63 -1.78
CA PRO A 29 -0.46 -20.33 -3.15
C PRO A 29 0.44 -19.09 -3.30
N TRP A 30 1.78 -19.23 -3.31
CA TRP A 30 2.78 -18.12 -3.30
C TRP A 30 2.20 -16.70 -3.25
N THR A 31 1.88 -16.24 -2.04
CA THR A 31 1.17 -14.98 -1.79
C THR A 31 2.06 -14.02 -1.01
N TRP A 32 1.97 -12.74 -1.31
CA TRP A 32 2.69 -11.68 -0.59
C TRP A 32 1.94 -11.27 0.68
N SER A 33 2.65 -10.77 1.68
CA SER A 33 2.11 -10.33 2.97
C SER A 33 1.12 -9.16 2.87
N ASP A 34 1.11 -8.44 1.74
CA ASP A 34 0.12 -7.42 1.39
C ASP A 34 -1.10 -7.98 0.64
N MET A 35 -1.23 -9.31 0.56
CA MET A 35 -2.26 -10.10 -0.12
C MET A 35 -2.24 -10.00 -1.65
N SER A 36 -1.24 -9.35 -2.23
CA SER A 36 -1.09 -9.28 -3.68
C SER A 36 -0.65 -10.62 -4.28
N GLN A 37 -0.96 -10.79 -5.57
CA GLN A 37 -0.69 -12.00 -6.35
C GLN A 37 0.38 -11.74 -7.43
N GLY A 38 1.37 -10.89 -7.13
CA GLY A 38 2.45 -10.59 -8.07
C GLY A 38 3.14 -11.86 -8.55
N SER A 39 3.51 -11.92 -9.83
CA SER A 39 4.03 -13.12 -10.51
C SER A 39 5.55 -13.16 -10.64
N PHE A 40 6.24 -12.04 -10.40
CA PHE A 40 7.70 -11.93 -10.50
C PHE A 40 8.41 -12.82 -9.48
N ARG A 41 9.37 -13.64 -9.92
CA ARG A 41 10.14 -14.55 -9.07
C ARG A 41 11.61 -14.55 -9.48
N LEU A 42 12.51 -14.50 -8.50
CA LEU A 42 13.96 -14.68 -8.68
C LEU A 42 14.46 -15.85 -7.84
N TRP A 43 13.94 -17.04 -8.11
CA TRP A 43 14.34 -18.23 -7.37
C TRP A 43 15.84 -18.48 -7.46
N ARG A 44 16.45 -18.81 -6.32
CA ARG A 44 17.77 -19.41 -6.28
C ARG A 44 17.72 -20.74 -7.02
N SER A 45 18.80 -21.10 -7.69
CA SER A 45 18.89 -22.40 -8.35
C SER A 45 18.60 -23.52 -7.35
N GLY A 46 17.63 -24.39 -7.67
CA GLY A 46 17.18 -25.47 -6.80
C GLY A 46 16.11 -25.08 -5.77
N ALA A 47 15.73 -23.81 -5.66
CA ALA A 47 14.62 -23.34 -4.83
C ALA A 47 13.36 -23.05 -5.69
N PRO A 48 12.16 -23.05 -5.08
CA PRO A 48 11.87 -23.54 -3.74
C PRO A 48 11.94 -25.08 -3.68
N ASN A 49 12.55 -25.65 -2.64
CA ASN A 49 12.70 -27.11 -2.50
C ASN A 49 11.86 -27.74 -1.38
N ASN A 50 11.30 -26.91 -0.49
CA ASN A 50 10.49 -27.33 0.66
C ASN A 50 11.16 -28.45 1.47
N ASN A 51 12.45 -28.29 1.79
CA ASN A 51 13.22 -29.27 2.55
C ASN A 51 12.53 -29.63 3.87
N GLY A 52 12.38 -30.92 4.14
CA GLY A 52 11.67 -31.43 5.33
C GLY A 52 10.18 -31.11 5.38
N GLY A 53 9.60 -30.55 4.31
CA GLY A 53 8.18 -30.24 4.22
C GLY A 53 7.72 -29.02 5.04
N SER A 54 8.64 -28.18 5.51
CA SER A 54 8.36 -27.12 6.48
C SER A 54 8.88 -25.72 6.11
N GLN A 55 9.38 -25.54 4.88
CA GLN A 55 9.90 -24.26 4.41
C GLN A 55 8.81 -23.48 3.66
N PHE A 56 8.07 -22.66 4.41
CA PHE A 56 6.91 -21.93 3.89
C PHE A 56 7.13 -20.42 3.75
N CYS A 57 8.30 -19.90 4.13
CA CYS A 57 8.63 -18.48 4.07
C CYS A 57 9.81 -18.24 3.13
N MET A 58 9.81 -17.11 2.43
CA MET A 58 10.84 -16.79 1.44
C MET A 58 11.82 -15.74 1.94
N ALA A 59 13.11 -15.98 1.75
CA ALA A 59 14.17 -15.03 2.05
C ALA A 59 15.01 -14.71 0.80
N GLU A 60 15.60 -13.51 0.78
CA GLU A 60 16.52 -13.07 -0.27
C GLU A 60 17.99 -13.13 0.22
N ASP A 61 18.80 -13.87 -0.53
CA ASP A 61 20.21 -14.07 -0.27
C ASP A 61 21.10 -12.90 -0.73
N ASN A 62 22.42 -13.00 -0.54
CA ASN A 62 23.37 -11.94 -0.89
C ASN A 62 23.59 -11.79 -2.40
N LEU A 63 23.11 -12.75 -3.20
CA LEU A 63 23.16 -12.74 -4.66
C LEU A 63 21.83 -12.27 -5.26
N HIS A 64 20.90 -11.80 -4.43
CA HIS A 64 19.58 -11.30 -4.82
C HIS A 64 18.63 -12.39 -5.34
N TYR A 65 18.90 -13.64 -4.99
CA TYR A 65 18.03 -14.77 -5.28
C TYR A 65 17.25 -15.22 -4.06
N TRP A 66 16.13 -15.88 -4.31
CA TRP A 66 15.14 -16.22 -3.30
C TRP A 66 15.18 -17.70 -2.95
N GLU A 67 15.20 -18.00 -1.66
CA GLU A 67 15.17 -19.35 -1.13
C GLU A 67 14.12 -19.52 -0.03
N ASP A 68 13.42 -20.66 -0.06
CA ASP A 68 12.45 -21.00 0.96
C ASP A 68 13.14 -21.51 2.23
N ASN A 69 12.65 -21.04 3.37
CA ASN A 69 13.19 -21.37 4.69
C ASN A 69 12.06 -21.63 5.70
N MET A 70 12.43 -22.25 6.82
CA MET A 70 11.50 -22.45 7.94
C MET A 70 11.13 -21.08 8.50
N CYS A 71 9.83 -20.77 8.56
CA CYS A 71 9.34 -19.47 9.01
C CYS A 71 9.77 -19.09 10.44
N SER A 72 10.13 -20.07 11.26
CA SER A 72 10.64 -19.88 12.62
C SER A 72 12.11 -19.48 12.69
N ALA A 73 12.84 -19.45 11.57
CA ALA A 73 14.24 -19.07 11.55
C ALA A 73 14.42 -17.59 11.96
N PRO A 74 15.38 -17.27 12.86
CA PRO A 74 15.60 -15.93 13.37
C PRO A 74 16.37 -15.07 12.36
N ILE A 75 15.71 -14.71 11.26
CA ILE A 75 16.25 -13.92 10.16
C ILE A 75 15.65 -12.50 10.22
N PRO A 76 16.43 -11.43 10.02
CA PRO A 76 15.89 -10.07 9.92
C PRO A 76 14.95 -9.95 8.70
N PHE A 77 14.04 -8.98 8.72
CA PHE A 77 13.05 -8.80 7.67
C PHE A 77 13.06 -7.37 7.12
N ILE A 78 12.68 -7.23 5.85
CA ILE A 78 12.53 -5.94 5.18
C ILE A 78 11.04 -5.65 4.99
N CYS A 79 10.64 -4.43 5.36
CA CYS A 79 9.29 -3.94 5.16
C CYS A 79 9.21 -3.10 3.88
N HIS A 80 8.08 -3.21 3.19
CA HIS A 80 7.69 -2.29 2.13
C HIS A 80 6.44 -1.53 2.57
N GLN A 81 6.42 -0.22 2.33
CA GLN A 81 5.25 0.61 2.51
C GLN A 81 4.88 1.26 1.18
N ALA A 82 3.72 0.89 0.64
CA ALA A 82 3.15 1.61 -0.48
C ALA A 82 2.81 3.03 -0.03
N LEU A 83 3.35 4.04 -0.71
CA LEU A 83 2.96 5.42 -0.49
C LEU A 83 1.50 5.58 -0.92
N LYS A 84 0.59 5.61 0.06
CA LYS A 84 -0.81 5.98 -0.19
C LYS A 84 -0.87 7.48 -0.40
N PHE A 85 -0.76 7.91 -1.65
CA PHE A 85 -0.97 9.31 -2.00
C PHE A 85 -2.45 9.66 -1.79
N ARG A 86 -2.73 10.36 -0.69
CA ARG A 86 -4.06 10.94 -0.46
C ARG A 86 -4.17 12.23 -1.27
N ASN A 87 -4.67 12.13 -2.48
CA ASN A 87 -5.01 13.30 -3.29
C ASN A 87 -6.20 14.02 -2.65
N VAL A 88 -5.95 15.19 -2.06
CA VAL A 88 -7.00 16.02 -1.46
C VAL A 88 -7.26 17.21 -2.37
N VAL A 89 -8.41 17.21 -3.03
CA VAL A 89 -8.91 18.37 -3.76
C VAL A 89 -9.70 19.26 -2.79
N ARG A 90 -9.34 20.55 -2.71
CA ARG A 90 -10.08 21.55 -1.93
C ARG A 90 -10.86 22.43 -2.89
N MET A 91 -12.17 22.33 -2.86
CA MET A 91 -13.07 23.16 -3.65
C MET A 91 -13.67 24.24 -2.77
N LYS A 92 -13.77 25.46 -3.30
CA LYS A 92 -14.56 26.53 -2.70
C LYS A 92 -15.85 26.66 -3.51
N ILE A 93 -16.98 26.69 -2.82
CA ILE A 93 -18.30 26.82 -3.45
C ILE A 93 -18.84 28.19 -3.06
N VAL A 94 -19.33 28.93 -4.04
CA VAL A 94 -20.04 30.19 -3.86
C VAL A 94 -21.49 29.93 -4.28
N THR A 95 -22.42 30.22 -3.38
CA THR A 95 -23.85 29.97 -3.57
C THR A 95 -24.64 30.96 -2.73
N ASP A 96 -25.86 31.26 -3.15
CA ASP A 96 -26.81 32.07 -2.40
C ASP A 96 -27.56 31.24 -1.33
N ALA A 97 -27.37 29.91 -1.32
CA ALA A 97 -27.98 29.02 -0.34
C ALA A 97 -27.33 29.16 1.05
N ASP A 98 -28.12 28.91 2.11
CA ASP A 98 -27.61 28.90 3.48
C ASP A 98 -26.75 27.67 3.76
N ILE A 99 -25.44 27.84 3.68
CA ILE A 99 -24.44 26.78 3.94
C ILE A 99 -24.29 26.44 5.42
N THR A 100 -24.97 27.15 6.32
CA THR A 100 -25.01 26.79 7.74
C THR A 100 -26.04 25.70 8.02
N ASP A 101 -27.02 25.52 7.12
CA ASP A 101 -28.01 24.44 7.18
C ASP A 101 -27.35 23.08 6.85
N PRO A 102 -27.38 22.10 7.78
CA PRO A 102 -26.89 20.75 7.53
C PRO A 102 -27.55 20.06 6.34
N ALA A 103 -28.83 20.34 6.05
CA ALA A 103 -29.56 19.73 4.94
C ALA A 103 -29.01 20.21 3.59
N VAL A 104 -28.69 21.50 3.47
CA VAL A 104 -28.05 22.08 2.27
C VAL A 104 -26.69 21.42 2.02
N ASN A 105 -25.86 21.31 3.07
CA ASN A 105 -24.55 20.68 2.96
C ASN A 105 -24.64 19.20 2.56
N ALA A 106 -25.61 18.47 3.11
CA ALA A 106 -25.86 17.07 2.75
C ALA A 106 -26.26 16.92 1.27
N GLN A 107 -27.14 17.80 0.78
CA GLN A 107 -27.59 17.80 -0.62
C GLN A 107 -26.43 18.09 -1.57
N ILE A 108 -25.55 19.04 -1.24
CA ILE A 108 -24.36 19.35 -2.04
C ILE A 108 -23.42 18.14 -2.11
N LEU A 109 -23.12 17.50 -0.96
CA LEU A 109 -22.26 16.33 -0.94
C LEU A 109 -22.85 15.16 -1.74
N GLN A 110 -24.18 14.99 -1.71
CA GLN A 110 -24.88 13.97 -2.49
C GLN A 110 -24.76 14.24 -4.00
N GLN A 111 -25.00 15.47 -4.45
CA GLN A 111 -24.86 15.84 -5.86
C GLN A 111 -23.42 15.68 -6.34
N LEU A 112 -22.44 16.13 -5.56
CA LEU A 112 -21.02 15.98 -5.91
C LEU A 112 -20.60 14.51 -5.98
N SER A 113 -21.11 13.67 -5.07
CA SER A 113 -20.90 12.23 -5.11
C SER A 113 -21.43 11.61 -6.40
N ALA A 114 -22.64 12.00 -6.83
CA ALA A 114 -23.24 11.52 -8.06
C ALA A 114 -22.42 11.92 -9.31
N VAL A 115 -21.90 13.16 -9.35
CA VAL A 115 -21.05 13.65 -10.44
C VAL A 115 -19.71 12.91 -10.49
N LEU A 116 -19.04 12.69 -9.35
CA LEU A 116 -17.77 11.97 -9.33
C LEU A 116 -17.95 10.50 -9.75
N THR A 117 -19.02 9.88 -9.28
CA THR A 117 -19.37 8.50 -9.65
C THR A 117 -19.65 8.40 -11.15
N SER A 118 -20.38 9.36 -11.75
CA SER A 118 -20.65 9.35 -13.19
C SER A 118 -19.39 9.58 -14.05
N GLN A 119 -18.35 10.19 -13.48
CA GLN A 119 -17.02 10.31 -14.10
C GLN A 119 -16.12 9.09 -13.85
N GLY A 120 -16.63 8.02 -13.23
CA GLY A 120 -15.90 6.75 -13.04
C GLY A 120 -15.04 6.70 -11.78
N TRP A 121 -15.15 7.68 -10.88
CA TRP A 121 -14.44 7.63 -9.60
C TRP A 121 -15.18 6.68 -8.65
N THR A 122 -14.48 5.68 -8.12
CA THR A 122 -15.07 4.64 -7.24
C THR A 122 -14.50 4.63 -5.82
N ASP A 123 -13.29 5.17 -5.62
CA ASP A 123 -12.64 5.26 -4.30
C ASP A 123 -12.40 6.72 -3.92
N PHE A 124 -13.41 7.37 -3.33
CA PHE A 124 -13.31 8.73 -2.84
C PHE A 124 -14.13 8.95 -1.57
N LYS A 125 -13.73 9.96 -0.77
CA LYS A 125 -14.44 10.38 0.44
C LYS A 125 -14.65 11.88 0.43
N LEU A 126 -15.92 12.30 0.41
CA LEU A 126 -16.30 13.71 0.51
C LEU A 126 -16.52 14.12 1.96
N GLN A 127 -16.10 15.33 2.31
CA GLN A 127 -16.32 15.93 3.63
C GLN A 127 -16.55 17.43 3.49
N TRP A 128 -17.60 17.93 4.14
CA TRP A 128 -17.82 19.37 4.30
C TRP A 128 -17.00 19.90 5.48
N LYS A 129 -16.36 21.07 5.32
CA LYS A 129 -15.63 21.75 6.39
C LYS A 129 -15.95 23.24 6.36
N ILE A 130 -16.62 23.72 7.40
CA ILE A 130 -16.78 25.15 7.64
C ILE A 130 -15.51 25.62 8.33
N LEU A 131 -14.74 26.48 7.66
CA LEU A 131 -13.58 27.11 8.28
C LEU A 131 -14.07 28.18 9.25
N PRO A 132 -13.60 28.20 10.51
CA PRO A 132 -13.96 29.26 11.43
C PRO A 132 -13.48 30.60 10.88
N ILE A 133 -14.38 31.57 10.84
CA ILE A 133 -14.05 32.94 10.44
C ILE A 133 -13.15 33.51 11.55
N LYS A 134 -11.93 33.93 11.21
CA LYS A 134 -11.09 34.69 12.14
C LYS A 134 -11.82 35.98 12.48
N GLN A 135 -12.28 36.13 13.71
CA GLN A 135 -12.73 37.41 14.21
C GLN A 135 -11.52 38.35 14.21
N LYS A 136 -11.64 39.52 13.58
CA LYS A 136 -10.66 40.58 13.76
C LYS A 136 -10.85 41.10 15.19
N GLU A 137 -9.85 40.91 16.04
CA GLU A 137 -9.79 41.58 17.33
C GLU A 137 -9.75 43.10 17.07
N ASN A 138 -10.70 43.81 17.68
CA ASN A 138 -10.76 45.28 17.71
C ASN A 138 -9.90 45.80 18.87
#